data_AF-A0A7X9XGI3-F1
#
_entry.id   AF-A0A7X9XGI3-F1
#
_cell.length_a   1.000
_cell.length_b   1.000
_cell.length_c   1.000
_cell.angle_alpha   90.00
_cell.angle_beta   90.00
_cell.angle_gamma   90.00
#
_symmetry.space_group_name_H-M   'P 1'
#
loop_
_entity.id
_entity.type
_entity.pdbx_description
1 polymer ?
#
loop_
_entity_poly.entity_id
_entity_poly.type
_entity_poly.pdbx_seq_one_letter_code
_entity_poly.pdbx_strand_id
1 'polypeptide(L)'
;MIKKDIFNMNEIVTIVMAEVEAIEFMEMYGLEEEVEIPKPIESKLSSLDNKDYVEFIEKIEEMAKEVYKLKSGELNELNKCHEEIVRESENILSEFIIKE
;
A
#
# COMPACT_ATOMS: atom_id res chain seq x y z
N MET A 1 18.22 2.71 -12.38
CA MET A 1 16.97 3.45 -12.12
C MET A 1 17.30 4.59 -11.15
N ILE A 2 16.60 5.73 -11.25
CA ILE A 2 16.78 6.85 -10.33
C ILE A 2 15.92 6.56 -9.11
N LYS A 3 16.52 6.61 -7.92
CA LYS A 3 15.81 6.40 -6.64
C LYS A 3 14.89 7.60 -6.35
N LYS A 4 13.67 7.33 -5.90
CA LYS A 4 12.55 8.28 -5.76
C LYS A 4 12.04 8.31 -4.33
N ASP A 5 12.95 8.55 -3.39
CA ASP A 5 12.73 8.60 -1.94
C ASP A 5 11.59 9.57 -1.54
N ILE A 6 10.33 9.11 -1.61
CA ILE A 6 9.12 9.94 -1.51
C ILE A 6 8.30 9.57 -0.28
N PHE A 7 8.13 8.27 -0.03
CA PHE A 7 7.29 7.76 1.04
C PHE A 7 8.14 7.21 2.18
N ASN A 8 7.71 7.47 3.42
CA ASN A 8 8.21 6.71 4.56
C ASN A 8 7.39 5.43 4.75
N MET A 9 7.90 4.51 5.57
CA MET A 9 7.27 3.19 5.74
C MET A 9 5.84 3.28 6.30
N ASN A 10 5.56 4.23 7.21
CA ASN A 10 4.21 4.42 7.75
C ASN A 10 3.23 4.88 6.67
N GLU A 11 3.67 5.71 5.73
CA GLU A 11 2.87 6.11 4.57
C GLU A 11 2.60 4.93 3.65
N ILE A 12 3.59 4.05 3.40
CA ILE A 12 3.38 2.82 2.65
C ILE A 12 2.36 1.91 3.33
N VAL A 13 2.50 1.67 4.64
CA VAL A 13 1.53 0.90 5.43
C VAL A 13 0.14 1.49 5.32
N THR A 14 0.01 2.82 5.40
CA THR A 14 -1.28 3.50 5.28
C THR A 14 -1.93 3.26 3.92
N ILE A 15 -1.17 3.39 2.83
CA ILE A 15 -1.67 3.19 1.46
C ILE A 15 -2.10 1.73 1.26
N VAL A 16 -1.26 0.78 1.64
CA VAL A 16 -1.54 -0.65 1.45
C VAL A 16 -2.77 -1.07 2.26
N MET A 17 -2.91 -0.59 3.49
CA MET A 17 -4.08 -0.92 4.31
C MET A 17 -5.38 -0.31 3.76
N ALA A 18 -5.34 0.89 3.20
CA ALA A 18 -6.51 1.48 2.55
C ALA A 18 -6.96 0.65 1.33
N GLU A 19 -6.00 0.15 0.53
CA GLU A 19 -6.28 -0.77 -0.58
C GLU A 19 -6.84 -2.12 -0.10
N VAL A 20 -6.31 -2.65 1.00
CA VAL A 20 -6.83 -3.88 1.63
C VAL A 20 -8.28 -3.70 2.08
N GLU A 21 -8.63 -2.54 2.64
CA GLU A 21 -10.01 -2.21 3.02
C GLU A 21 -10.93 -2.13 1.80
N ALA A 22 -10.47 -1.53 0.68
CA ALA A 22 -11.24 -1.49 -0.56
C ALA A 22 -11.47 -2.90 -1.15
N ILE A 23 -10.45 -3.78 -1.11
CA ILE A 23 -10.60 -5.19 -1.50
C ILE A 23 -11.62 -5.89 -0.60
N GLU A 24 -11.53 -5.71 0.71
CA GLU A 24 -12.47 -6.31 1.67
C GLU A 24 -13.90 -5.84 1.43
N PHE A 25 -14.11 -4.55 1.15
CA PHE A 25 -15.41 -3.99 0.82
C PHE A 25 -15.98 -4.59 -0.47
N MET A 26 -15.14 -4.72 -1.50
CA MET A 26 -15.53 -5.36 -2.76
C MET A 26 -15.94 -6.82 -2.56
N GLU A 27 -15.18 -7.59 -1.78
CA GLU A 27 -15.48 -9.00 -1.51
C GLU A 27 -16.73 -9.18 -0.63
N MET A 28 -16.95 -8.30 0.35
CA MET A 28 -18.10 -8.37 1.25
C MET A 28 -19.40 -7.91 0.61
N TYR A 29 -19.35 -6.83 -0.19
CA TYR A 29 -20.54 -6.13 -0.66
C TYR A 29 -20.72 -6.17 -2.19
N GLY A 30 -19.70 -6.60 -2.94
CA GLY A 30 -19.71 -6.59 -4.41
C GLY A 30 -19.70 -5.18 -5.01
N LEU A 31 -19.20 -4.20 -4.26
CA LEU A 31 -19.18 -2.78 -4.63
C LEU A 31 -17.75 -2.26 -4.62
N GLU A 32 -17.42 -1.41 -5.57
CA GLU A 32 -16.16 -0.65 -5.55
C GLU A 32 -16.29 0.51 -4.55
N GLU A 33 -15.33 0.64 -3.64
CA GLU A 33 -15.20 1.77 -2.73
C GLU A 33 -14.01 2.64 -3.14
N GLU A 34 -14.16 3.95 -3.00
CA GLU A 34 -13.06 4.89 -3.27
C GLU A 34 -12.03 4.75 -2.15
N VAL A 35 -10.77 4.54 -2.53
CA VAL A 35 -9.67 4.40 -1.58
C VAL A 35 -9.39 5.77 -0.93
N GLU A 36 -9.84 5.93 0.32
CA GLU A 36 -9.58 7.14 1.08
C GLU A 36 -8.16 7.13 1.68
N ILE A 37 -7.32 8.07 1.25
CA ILE A 37 -5.97 8.26 1.79
C ILE A 37 -5.76 9.69 2.31
N PRO A 38 -4.92 9.88 3.34
CA PRO A 38 -4.64 11.21 3.87
C PRO A 38 -4.08 12.18 2.82
N LYS A 39 -4.57 13.44 2.82
CA LYS A 39 -4.11 14.51 1.91
C LYS A 39 -2.59 14.67 1.74
N PRO A 40 -1.76 14.52 2.80
CA PRO A 40 -0.31 14.56 2.63
C PRO A 40 0.22 13.46 1.70
N ILE A 41 -0.36 12.27 1.76
CA ILE A 41 -0.01 11.12 0.91
C ILE A 41 -0.54 11.35 -0.51
N GLU A 42 -1.79 11.80 -0.67
CA GLU A 42 -2.36 12.18 -1.98
C GLU A 42 -1.48 13.19 -2.72
N SER A 43 -0.97 14.19 -2.00
CA SER A 43 -0.10 15.24 -2.56
C SER A 43 1.21 14.66 -3.07
N LYS A 44 1.76 13.65 -2.39
CA LYS A 44 2.97 12.93 -2.82
C LYS A 44 2.70 12.05 -4.04
N LEU A 45 1.59 11.32 -4.06
CA LEU A 45 1.17 10.53 -5.22
C LEU A 45 0.99 11.42 -6.45
N SER A 46 0.36 12.59 -6.27
CA SER A 46 0.17 13.58 -7.34
C SER A 46 1.47 14.19 -7.85
N SER A 47 2.58 14.04 -7.11
CA SER A 47 3.91 14.53 -7.52
C SER A 47 4.70 13.52 -8.36
N LEU A 48 4.26 12.26 -8.40
CA LEU A 48 4.84 11.24 -9.27
C LEU A 48 4.53 11.56 -10.73
N ASP A 49 5.48 11.27 -11.63
CA ASP A 49 5.13 11.22 -13.04
C ASP A 49 4.21 10.04 -13.33
N ASN A 50 3.53 10.05 -14.48
CA ASN A 50 2.53 9.03 -14.80
C ASN A 50 3.12 7.61 -14.79
N LYS A 51 4.36 7.44 -15.28
CA LYS A 51 4.99 6.11 -15.31
C LYS A 51 5.22 5.60 -13.89
N ASP A 52 5.71 6.48 -13.03
CA ASP A 52 6.06 6.18 -11.65
C ASP A 52 4.83 5.95 -10.78
N TYR A 53 3.78 6.72 -11.03
CA TYR A 53 2.48 6.54 -10.41
C TYR A 53 1.91 5.16 -10.75
N VAL A 54 1.85 4.81 -12.05
CA VAL A 54 1.32 3.51 -12.48
C VAL A 54 2.13 2.36 -11.88
N GLU A 55 3.47 2.42 -11.96
CA GLU A 55 4.34 1.40 -11.37
C GLU A 55 4.13 1.27 -9.86
N PHE A 56 3.95 2.40 -9.15
CA PHE A 56 3.71 2.40 -7.72
C PHE A 56 2.36 1.75 -7.37
N ILE A 57 1.28 2.13 -8.06
CA ILE A 57 -0.06 1.61 -7.80
C ILE A 57 -0.14 0.11 -8.10
N GLU A 58 0.43 -0.36 -9.21
CA GLU A 58 0.47 -1.80 -9.53
C GLU A 58 1.13 -2.63 -8.40
N LYS A 59 2.21 -2.11 -7.83
CA LYS A 59 2.93 -2.75 -6.70
C LYS A 59 2.13 -2.71 -5.40
N ILE A 60 1.43 -1.61 -5.14
CA ILE A 60 0.54 -1.49 -3.98
C ILE A 60 -0.61 -2.50 -4.08
N GLU A 61 -1.26 -2.60 -5.25
CA GLU A 61 -2.34 -3.57 -5.48
C GLU A 61 -1.89 -5.02 -5.31
N GLU A 62 -0.69 -5.36 -5.81
CA GLU A 62 -0.09 -6.68 -5.63
C GLU A 62 0.09 -7.00 -4.14
N MET A 63 0.69 -6.06 -3.40
CA MET A 63 0.94 -6.21 -1.97
C MET A 63 -0.36 -6.29 -1.16
N ALA A 64 -1.35 -5.45 -1.47
CA ALA A 64 -2.65 -5.44 -0.80
C ALA A 64 -3.36 -6.79 -0.95
N LYS A 65 -3.30 -7.43 -2.12
CA LYS A 65 -3.87 -8.77 -2.34
C LYS A 65 -3.18 -9.83 -1.49
N GLU A 66 -1.87 -9.72 -1.24
CA GLU A 66 -1.15 -10.64 -0.36
C GLU A 66 -1.50 -10.41 1.11
N VAL A 67 -1.53 -9.15 1.54
CA VAL A 67 -1.90 -8.76 2.91
C VAL A 67 -3.35 -9.15 3.21
N TYR A 68 -4.28 -8.94 2.28
CA TYR A 68 -5.67 -9.34 2.44
C TYR A 68 -5.84 -10.85 2.69
N LYS A 69 -5.06 -11.70 2.00
CA LYS A 69 -5.06 -13.16 2.26
C LYS A 69 -4.60 -13.51 3.68
N LEU A 70 -3.77 -12.68 4.30
CA LEU A 70 -3.29 -12.86 5.67
C LEU A 70 -4.32 -12.40 6.71
N LYS A 71 -5.23 -11.48 6.37
CA LYS A 71 -6.25 -10.87 7.24
C LYS A 71 -7.46 -11.80 7.52
N SER A 72 -7.25 -13.12 7.60
CA SER A 72 -8.29 -14.16 7.54
C SER A 72 -9.04 -14.51 8.86
N GLY A 73 -8.98 -13.68 9.92
CA GLY A 73 -9.86 -13.76 11.10
C GLY A 73 -9.23 -13.94 12.51
N GLU A 74 -7.92 -13.88 12.69
CA GLU A 74 -7.24 -13.95 14.01
C GLU A 74 -6.85 -12.58 14.61
N LEU A 75 -6.96 -12.44 15.94
CA LEU A 75 -6.70 -11.20 16.70
C LEU A 75 -5.28 -10.59 16.51
N ASN A 76 -4.29 -11.39 16.08
CA ASN A 76 -2.91 -10.95 15.85
C ASN A 76 -2.62 -10.49 14.41
N GLU A 77 -3.64 -10.38 13.56
CA GLU A 77 -3.46 -10.13 12.13
C GLU A 77 -2.95 -8.74 11.79
N LEU A 78 -3.31 -7.70 12.55
CA LEU A 78 -2.81 -6.35 12.26
C LEU A 78 -1.29 -6.26 12.39
N ASN A 79 -0.71 -6.93 13.39
CA ASN A 79 0.74 -6.99 13.54
C ASN A 79 1.39 -7.81 12.42
N LYS A 80 0.78 -8.94 12.03
CA LYS A 80 1.25 -9.76 10.91
C LYS A 80 1.18 -9.00 9.58
N CYS A 81 0.10 -8.26 9.33
CA CYS A 81 -0.07 -7.41 8.16
C CYS A 81 1.01 -6.33 8.14
N HIS A 82 1.21 -5.64 9.25
CA HIS A 82 2.26 -4.63 9.36
C HIS A 82 3.66 -5.21 9.10
N GLU A 83 4.00 -6.35 9.72
CA GLU A 83 5.28 -7.03 9.50
C GLU A 83 5.47 -7.44 8.04
N GLU A 84 4.42 -7.98 7.41
CA GLU A 84 4.45 -8.38 5.99
C GLU A 84 4.65 -7.17 5.08
N ILE A 85 3.88 -6.10 5.28
CA ILE A 85 4.00 -4.87 4.49
C ILE A 85 5.42 -4.34 4.58
N VAL A 86 5.99 -4.23 5.80
CA VAL A 86 7.36 -3.74 5.99
C VAL A 86 8.35 -4.62 5.24
N ARG A 87 8.23 -5.95 5.36
CA ARG A 87 9.14 -6.90 4.71
C ARG A 87 9.09 -6.81 3.18
N GLU A 88 7.90 -6.79 2.59
CA GLU A 88 7.72 -6.78 1.13
C GLU A 88 8.02 -5.41 0.52
N SER A 89 7.74 -4.33 1.26
CA SER A 89 8.05 -2.95 0.83
C SER A 89 9.53 -2.74 0.57
N GLU A 90 10.40 -3.33 1.38
CA GLU A 90 11.85 -3.27 1.19
C GLU A 90 12.33 -3.97 -0.09
N ASN A 91 11.55 -4.90 -0.64
CA ASN A 91 11.87 -5.62 -1.87
C ASN A 91 11.24 -4.95 -3.11
N ILE A 92 9.94 -4.64 -3.04
CA ILE A 92 9.12 -4.29 -4.20
C ILE A 92 9.07 -2.76 -4.40
N LEU A 93 9.04 -2.00 -3.30
CA LEU A 93 8.88 -0.54 -3.28
C LEU A 93 10.16 0.20 -2.91
N SER A 94 11.30 -0.49 -2.88
CA SER A 94 12.59 0.04 -2.42
C SER A 94 13.04 1.33 -3.10
N GLU A 95 12.59 1.59 -4.33
CA GLU A 95 12.89 2.80 -5.08
C GLU A 95 12.05 4.00 -4.64
N PHE A 96 10.90 3.80 -4.01
CA PHE A 96 9.97 4.84 -3.57
C PHE A 96 10.12 5.20 -2.08
N ILE A 97 10.87 4.38 -1.33
CA ILE A 97 11.00 4.46 0.13
C ILE A 97 12.22 5.27 0.55
N ILE A 98 11.97 6.28 1.39
CA ILE A 98 13.02 7.01 2.10
C ILE A 98 13.72 6.05 3.05
N LYS A 99 15.02 5.83 2.85
CA LYS A 99 15.86 5.03 3.76
C LYS A 99 16.46 5.96 4.81
N GLU A 100 16.11 5.74 6.07
CA GLU A 100 16.75 6.40 7.22
C GLU A 100 18.12 5.78 7.56
#